data_AF-A0AAV6JES2-F1
#
_entry.id   AF-A0AAV6JES2-F1
#
_cell.length_a   1.000
_cell.length_b   1.000
_cell.length_c   1.000
_cell.angle_alpha   90.00
_cell.angle_beta   90.00
_cell.angle_gamma   90.00
#
_symmetry.space_group_name_H-M   'P 1'
#
loop_
_entity.id
_entity.type
_entity.pdbx_description
1 polymer ?
#
loop_
_entity_poly.entity_id
_entity_poly.type
_entity_poly.pdbx_seq_one_letter_code
_entity_poly.pdbx_strand_id
1 'polypeptide(L)'
;MDRRVCRKVAKMGNDKVVLPSYPETEEARHEALEIVELGPFCNRISSNAIKAIAIYCLNLRKLRFSGIRDVDGDAINALAKHCMNLIEIGFMDCCNVDEAALGNVVTLRFLSVAGTTRMNWGLVSQYWTKLPNLKGLDISRTNVTRSVVWMLLSSSASLKVLCALHCPTLEEASLLRDITKKESNVFSDWRNMKNKDKNLEEIMTWVEWILSYSLLWIADGSIEGLDDFWLSQGVALVLNLMQSSQEDVQERATMAITNLSVNADAAKAVVEEGGIEILSNLARSMSRSVAKEAAGGLWNLSVVEEHKEAIAKAGGVKALVDLILRWCTSGDRVLEHAAGALANIAADDKLSMVVAEVGGLCALVMLAQNCKLVGVQEQVAHALANLVAYVDDNSVKVGQEAGALEALVELTYSHHESVR
;
A
#
# COMPACT_ATOMS: atom_id res chain seq x y z
N MET A 1 2.52 14.27 13.68
CA MET A 1 2.72 15.33 12.66
C MET A 1 2.48 16.68 13.33
N ASP A 2 3.47 17.58 13.42
CA ASP A 2 3.11 18.94 13.82
C ASP A 2 2.48 19.69 12.64
N ARG A 3 1.26 20.14 12.86
CA ARG A 3 0.10 19.99 11.96
C ARG A 3 0.05 20.99 10.79
N ARG A 4 1.13 21.71 10.45
CA ARG A 4 1.10 22.76 9.40
C ARG A 4 2.11 22.65 8.26
N VAL A 5 3.31 22.12 8.47
CA VAL A 5 4.23 21.75 7.36
C VAL A 5 3.65 20.54 6.61
N CYS A 6 3.08 19.65 7.41
CA CYS A 6 2.16 18.58 7.04
C CYS A 6 0.82 19.02 6.42
N ARG A 7 0.46 20.32 6.42
CA ARG A 7 -0.70 20.89 5.67
C ARG A 7 -0.28 21.60 4.40
N LYS A 8 1.03 21.66 4.06
CA LYS A 8 1.48 22.44 2.90
C LYS A 8 2.87 22.08 2.36
N VAL A 9 3.06 20.88 1.79
CA VAL A 9 3.19 20.95 0.31
C VAL A 9 1.82 21.37 -0.25
N ALA A 10 0.76 20.81 0.35
CA ALA A 10 -0.70 21.01 0.34
C ALA A 10 -1.38 22.37 0.02
N LYS A 11 -0.79 23.22 -0.81
CA LYS A 11 -1.53 23.91 -1.89
C LYS A 11 -0.87 23.78 -3.26
N MET A 12 0.33 23.22 -3.39
CA MET A 12 1.15 23.25 -4.62
C MET A 12 0.62 22.38 -5.78
N GLY A 13 -0.64 21.95 -5.68
CA GLY A 13 -1.51 21.54 -6.79
C GLY A 13 -2.10 22.70 -7.59
N ASN A 14 -2.19 23.93 -7.09
CA ASN A 14 -2.55 25.12 -7.86
C ASN A 14 -1.90 26.38 -7.27
N ASP A 15 -1.17 27.09 -8.14
CA ASP A 15 -0.43 28.35 -7.96
C ASP A 15 0.90 28.31 -7.17
N LYS A 16 2.00 28.39 -7.95
CA LYS A 16 3.35 28.87 -7.59
C LYS A 16 4.03 28.20 -6.39
N VAL A 17 4.99 27.32 -6.67
CA VAL A 17 6.04 26.96 -5.70
C VAL A 17 6.92 28.19 -5.46
N VAL A 18 6.67 28.89 -4.35
CA VAL A 18 7.60 29.88 -3.77
C VAL A 18 7.88 29.39 -2.35
N LEU A 19 9.08 28.89 -2.10
CA LEU A 19 9.62 28.80 -0.74
C LEU A 19 9.72 30.25 -0.22
N PRO A 20 9.32 30.56 1.03
CA PRO A 20 9.37 31.93 1.50
C PRO A 20 10.83 32.41 1.52
N SER A 21 11.07 33.60 0.97
CA SER A 21 12.10 34.49 1.49
C SER A 21 11.76 34.74 2.96
N TYR A 22 12.33 33.98 3.89
CA TYR A 22 12.25 34.31 5.31
C TYR A 22 13.23 35.47 5.57
N PRO A 23 12.77 36.60 6.13
CA PRO A 23 13.66 37.55 6.77
C PRO A 23 14.29 36.88 7.99
N GLU A 24 15.58 37.14 8.15
CA GLU A 24 16.41 36.97 9.34
C GLU A 24 15.60 36.83 10.64
N THR A 25 15.43 35.61 11.15
CA THR A 25 15.34 35.25 12.59
C THR A 25 15.10 33.74 12.73
N GLU A 26 16.14 33.05 13.20
CA GLU A 26 16.20 31.72 13.82
C GLU A 26 15.04 30.70 13.64
N GLU A 27 15.32 29.69 12.82
CA GLU A 27 15.33 28.27 13.23
C GLU A 27 14.04 27.58 13.70
N ALA A 28 13.17 27.22 12.75
CA ALA A 28 12.44 25.95 12.86
C ALA A 28 13.31 24.83 12.28
N ARG A 29 14.42 24.50 12.94
CA ARG A 29 15.25 23.37 12.53
C ARG A 29 14.44 22.10 12.79
N HIS A 30 14.08 21.37 11.73
CA HIS A 30 13.40 20.08 11.82
C HIS A 30 14.41 18.97 12.14
N GLU A 31 15.26 19.23 13.14
CA GLU A 31 16.34 18.34 13.57
C GLU A 31 15.79 16.97 14.01
N ALA A 32 14.53 16.84 14.41
CA ALA A 32 13.97 15.54 14.79
C ALA A 32 13.50 14.65 13.61
N LEU A 33 13.49 15.16 12.37
CA LEU A 33 12.89 14.42 11.25
C LEU A 33 13.85 13.34 10.73
N GLU A 34 13.53 12.07 10.98
CA GLU A 34 14.34 10.91 10.53
C GLU A 34 13.86 10.28 9.21
N ILE A 35 12.58 10.42 8.86
CA ILE A 35 11.98 9.74 7.70
C ILE A 35 11.16 10.75 6.89
N VAL A 36 11.40 10.80 5.59
CA VAL A 36 10.61 11.56 4.62
C VAL A 36 10.19 10.64 3.48
N GLU A 37 8.88 10.50 3.28
CA GLU A 37 8.29 9.67 2.24
C GLU A 37 7.18 10.45 1.50
N LEU A 38 7.29 10.57 0.17
CA LEU A 38 6.29 11.23 -0.69
C LEU A 38 6.13 10.47 -2.01
N GLY A 39 4.89 10.23 -2.42
CA GLY A 39 4.55 9.49 -3.64
C GLY A 39 3.04 9.24 -3.74
N PRO A 40 2.57 8.54 -4.78
CA PRO A 40 3.35 7.98 -5.89
C PRO A 40 3.66 8.97 -7.03
N PHE A 41 2.92 10.09 -7.13
CA PHE A 41 3.03 11.05 -8.24
C PHE A 41 3.57 12.42 -7.81
N CYS A 42 4.86 12.52 -7.50
CA CYS A 42 5.50 13.76 -7.07
C CYS A 42 6.16 14.57 -8.21
N ASN A 43 5.47 14.71 -9.35
CA ASN A 43 6.02 15.41 -10.53
C ASN A 43 6.30 16.91 -10.33
N ARG A 44 5.84 17.49 -9.20
CA ARG A 44 6.07 18.89 -8.83
C ARG A 44 7.19 19.09 -7.81
N ILE A 45 7.72 18.02 -7.23
CA ILE A 45 8.90 18.11 -6.37
C ILE A 45 10.10 18.32 -7.29
N SER A 46 10.91 19.33 -6.98
CA SER A 46 12.13 19.66 -7.72
C SER A 46 13.37 19.31 -6.91
N SER A 47 14.52 19.15 -7.57
CA SER A 47 15.83 19.01 -6.92
C SER A 47 16.08 20.10 -5.85
N ASN A 48 15.63 21.33 -6.08
CA ASN A 48 15.74 22.41 -5.10
C ASN A 48 14.98 22.12 -3.80
N ALA A 49 13.83 21.45 -3.89
CA ALA A 49 13.08 21.03 -2.70
C ALA A 49 13.83 19.93 -1.94
N ILE A 50 14.44 18.97 -2.66
CA ILE A 50 15.28 17.91 -2.07
C ILE A 50 16.50 18.53 -1.37
N LYS A 51 17.16 19.50 -2.01
CA LYS A 51 18.28 20.26 -1.44
C LYS A 51 17.87 21.01 -0.18
N ALA A 52 16.68 21.62 -0.16
CA ALA A 52 16.16 22.26 1.05
C ALA A 52 15.94 21.23 2.17
N ILE A 53 15.34 20.08 1.86
CA ILE A 53 15.17 18.98 2.85
C ILE A 53 16.52 18.57 3.43
N ALA A 54 17.54 18.39 2.58
CA ALA A 54 18.88 18.05 3.02
C ALA A 54 19.46 19.07 4.02
N ILE A 55 19.29 20.37 3.75
CA ILE A 55 19.83 21.45 4.58
C ILE A 55 19.10 21.55 5.92
N TYR A 56 17.78 21.33 5.95
CA TYR A 56 16.96 21.57 7.14
C TYR A 56 16.66 20.31 7.97
N CYS A 57 16.89 19.10 7.43
CA CYS A 57 16.60 17.81 8.08
C CYS A 57 17.91 17.04 8.33
N LEU A 58 18.71 17.49 9.28
CA LEU A 58 20.07 16.98 9.51
C LEU A 58 20.12 15.55 10.06
N ASN A 59 19.09 15.11 10.79
CA ASN A 59 18.97 13.74 11.30
C ASN A 59 18.19 12.81 10.37
N LEU A 60 18.02 13.18 9.10
CA LEU A 60 17.36 12.34 8.12
C LEU A 60 18.10 11.01 7.95
N ARG A 61 17.36 9.92 8.10
CA ARG A 61 17.83 8.53 7.97
C ARG A 61 17.26 7.84 6.74
N LYS A 62 16.03 8.16 6.35
CA LYS A 62 15.34 7.59 5.20
C LYS A 62 14.69 8.67 4.35
N LEU A 63 14.96 8.64 3.05
CA LEU A 63 14.32 9.51 2.07
C LEU A 63 13.72 8.65 0.95
N ARG A 64 12.41 8.72 0.73
CA ARG A 64 11.71 7.92 -0.27
C ARG A 64 10.81 8.82 -1.10
N PHE A 65 11.14 9.01 -2.36
CA PHE A 65 10.32 9.75 -3.30
C PHE A 65 9.93 8.90 -4.49
N SER A 66 8.72 9.14 -4.98
CA SER A 66 8.22 8.54 -6.21
C SER A 66 7.72 9.57 -7.22
N GLY A 67 8.01 9.33 -8.50
CA GLY A 67 7.42 10.10 -9.60
C GLY A 67 8.02 11.48 -9.78
N ILE A 68 9.27 11.70 -9.34
CA ILE A 68 10.00 12.95 -9.57
C ILE A 68 10.57 12.96 -10.99
N ARG A 69 10.42 14.10 -11.69
CA ARG A 69 10.91 14.21 -13.07
C ARG A 69 12.44 14.18 -13.15
N ASP A 70 13.10 14.96 -12.30
CA ASP A 70 14.55 15.12 -12.33
C ASP A 70 15.08 15.28 -10.91
N VAL A 71 16.10 14.49 -10.58
CA VAL A 71 16.85 14.53 -9.32
C VAL A 71 18.33 14.71 -9.68
N ASP A 72 18.77 15.96 -9.65
CA ASP A 72 20.14 16.32 -10.05
C ASP A 72 21.19 16.00 -8.98
N GLY A 73 22.45 16.00 -9.42
CA GLY A 73 23.58 15.74 -8.55
C GLY A 73 23.77 16.77 -7.44
N ASP A 74 23.36 18.03 -7.63
CA ASP A 74 23.48 19.06 -6.60
C ASP A 74 22.57 18.77 -5.39
N ALA A 75 21.36 18.28 -5.64
CA ALA A 75 20.44 17.85 -4.59
C ALA A 75 20.96 16.61 -3.86
N ILE A 76 21.45 15.61 -4.58
CA ILE A 76 21.98 14.38 -3.98
C ILE A 76 23.27 14.65 -3.20
N ASN A 77 24.17 15.49 -3.72
CA ASN A 77 25.38 15.89 -3.02
C ASN A 77 25.07 16.73 -1.78
N ALA A 78 23.97 17.50 -1.77
CA ALA A 78 23.49 18.17 -0.56
C ALA A 78 23.04 17.16 0.50
N LEU A 79 22.33 16.09 0.12
CA LEU A 79 21.98 14.99 1.04
C LEU A 79 23.24 14.34 1.62
N ALA A 80 24.23 14.01 0.77
CA ALA A 80 25.50 13.44 1.21
C ALA A 80 26.24 14.35 2.20
N LYS A 81 26.16 15.67 2.00
CA LYS A 81 26.87 16.67 2.80
C LYS A 81 26.19 16.99 4.14
N HIS A 82 24.86 17.04 4.16
CA HIS A 82 24.11 17.56 5.32
C HIS A 82 23.44 16.47 6.15
N CYS A 83 23.09 15.32 5.55
CA CYS A 83 22.39 14.22 6.23
C CYS A 83 23.34 13.06 6.55
N MET A 84 24.22 13.24 7.54
CA MET A 84 25.27 12.26 7.88
C MET A 84 24.75 10.92 8.40
N ASN A 85 23.47 10.85 8.78
CA ASN A 85 22.80 9.64 9.25
C ASN A 85 21.93 8.97 8.17
N LEU A 86 21.98 9.45 6.91
CA LEU A 86 21.14 8.96 5.82
C LEU A 86 21.58 7.56 5.38
N ILE A 87 20.75 6.55 5.67
CA ILE A 87 21.04 5.15 5.36
C ILE A 87 20.21 4.59 4.21
N GLU A 88 19.11 5.25 3.85
CA GLU A 88 18.18 4.76 2.84
C GLU A 88 17.74 5.89 1.91
N ILE A 89 17.89 5.67 0.60
CA ILE A 89 17.32 6.51 -0.45
C ILE A 89 16.46 5.64 -1.37
N GLY A 90 15.24 6.07 -1.63
CA GLY A 90 14.38 5.55 -2.69
C GLY A 90 14.01 6.67 -3.66
N PHE A 91 14.40 6.56 -4.92
CA PHE A 91 13.94 7.40 -6.02
C PHE A 91 13.20 6.53 -7.03
N MET A 92 11.96 6.17 -6.69
CA MET A 92 11.13 5.26 -7.46
C MET A 92 10.41 6.03 -8.58
N ASP A 93 10.20 5.39 -9.72
CA ASP A 93 9.43 5.96 -10.85
C ASP A 93 9.91 7.37 -11.26
N CYS A 94 11.19 7.67 -11.01
CA CYS A 94 11.80 8.95 -11.34
C CYS A 94 12.34 8.91 -12.76
N CYS A 95 12.13 9.98 -13.56
CA CYS A 95 12.56 9.93 -14.96
C CYS A 95 14.08 10.00 -15.09
N ASN A 96 14.72 10.92 -14.36
CA ASN A 96 16.16 11.13 -14.35
C ASN A 96 16.67 11.26 -12.91
N VAL A 97 17.74 10.54 -12.59
CA VAL A 97 18.39 10.56 -11.28
C VAL A 97 19.89 10.49 -11.52
N ASP A 98 20.65 11.42 -10.95
CA ASP A 98 22.11 11.45 -11.13
C ASP A 98 22.78 10.25 -10.44
N GLU A 99 23.15 9.25 -11.25
CA GLU A 99 23.77 8.02 -10.76
C GLU A 99 25.15 8.22 -10.14
N ALA A 100 25.91 9.21 -10.61
CA ALA A 100 27.26 9.48 -10.09
C ALA A 100 27.17 10.11 -8.70
N ALA A 101 26.26 11.07 -8.51
CA ALA A 101 26.04 11.71 -7.23
C ALA A 101 25.50 10.74 -6.16
N LEU A 102 24.66 9.77 -6.53
CA LEU A 102 24.25 8.69 -5.63
C LEU A 102 25.44 7.89 -5.09
N GLY A 103 26.49 7.72 -5.90
CA GLY A 103 27.76 7.11 -5.50
C GLY A 103 28.54 7.89 -4.45
N ASN A 104 28.23 9.17 -4.22
CA ASN A 104 28.90 10.01 -3.21
C ASN A 104 28.25 9.87 -1.82
N VAL A 105 27.06 9.28 -1.72
CA VAL A 105 26.35 9.12 -0.44
C VAL A 105 26.87 7.86 0.29
N VAL A 106 28.10 7.92 0.80
CA VAL A 106 28.82 6.76 1.39
C VAL A 106 28.16 6.14 2.63
N THR A 107 27.20 6.83 3.23
CA THR A 107 26.41 6.36 4.37
C THR A 107 25.30 5.41 3.97
N LEU A 108 24.97 5.31 2.67
CA LEU A 108 23.87 4.48 2.18
C LEU A 108 24.10 3.00 2.48
N ARG A 109 23.02 2.41 2.98
CA ARG A 109 22.86 0.97 3.18
C ARG A 109 21.83 0.37 2.25
N PHE A 110 20.83 1.16 1.86
CA PHE A 110 19.72 0.71 1.05
C PHE A 110 19.43 1.76 -0.02
N LEU A 111 19.36 1.30 -1.28
CA LEU A 111 19.08 2.16 -2.42
C LEU A 111 18.00 1.51 -3.29
N SER A 112 16.92 2.23 -3.59
CA SER A 112 15.97 1.85 -4.64
C SER A 112 15.92 2.93 -5.71
N VAL A 113 16.08 2.50 -6.96
CA VAL A 113 15.86 3.31 -8.17
C VAL A 113 14.84 2.62 -9.09
N ALA A 114 13.92 1.85 -8.50
CA ALA A 114 12.96 1.06 -9.26
C ALA A 114 12.09 1.95 -10.16
N GLY A 115 11.84 1.51 -11.40
CA GLY A 115 11.04 2.28 -12.36
C GLY A 115 11.74 3.48 -12.98
N THR A 116 13.03 3.70 -12.70
CA THR A 116 13.81 4.75 -13.38
C THR A 116 14.12 4.37 -14.83
N THR A 117 14.03 5.34 -15.75
CA THR A 117 14.06 5.07 -17.20
C THR A 117 15.30 5.58 -17.93
N ARG A 118 16.06 6.53 -17.34
CA ARG A 118 17.21 7.18 -18.01
C ARG A 118 18.55 6.98 -17.30
N MET A 119 18.67 5.94 -16.48
CA MET A 119 19.91 5.63 -15.77
C MET A 119 21.04 5.23 -16.73
N ASN A 120 22.23 5.81 -16.53
CA ASN A 120 23.44 5.33 -17.20
C ASN A 120 24.09 4.19 -16.40
N TRP A 121 23.70 2.96 -16.71
CA TRP A 121 24.19 1.76 -16.02
C TRP A 121 25.70 1.53 -16.13
N GLY A 122 26.37 2.12 -17.12
CA GLY A 122 27.83 2.08 -17.24
C GLY A 122 28.56 2.96 -16.22
N LEU A 123 27.92 4.05 -15.76
CA LEU A 123 28.43 4.88 -14.68
C LEU A 123 28.05 4.29 -13.31
N VAL A 124 26.83 3.77 -13.17
CA VAL A 124 26.38 3.07 -11.95
C VAL A 124 27.41 2.04 -11.48
N SER A 125 27.90 1.20 -12.40
CA SER A 125 28.85 0.15 -12.05
C SER A 125 30.23 0.66 -11.59
N GLN A 126 30.60 1.89 -11.95
CA GLN A 126 31.86 2.53 -11.53
C GLN A 126 31.77 3.19 -10.15
N TYR A 127 30.58 3.64 -9.77
CA TYR A 127 30.36 4.42 -8.55
C TYR A 127 29.75 3.57 -7.43
N TRP A 128 28.69 2.82 -7.70
CA TRP A 128 27.92 2.15 -6.65
C TRP A 128 28.62 0.90 -6.11
N THR A 129 29.48 0.27 -6.90
CA THR A 129 30.33 -0.85 -6.44
C THR A 129 31.31 -0.42 -5.34
N LYS A 130 31.61 0.88 -5.25
CA LYS A 130 32.53 1.46 -4.25
C LYS A 130 31.81 1.95 -2.99
N LEU A 131 30.49 1.93 -2.94
CA LEU A 131 29.74 2.32 -1.74
C LEU A 131 30.04 1.31 -0.62
N PRO A 132 30.66 1.73 0.50
CA PRO A 132 31.23 0.79 1.47
C PRO A 132 30.18 0.09 2.34
N ASN A 133 28.97 0.65 2.41
CA ASN A 133 27.92 0.20 3.32
C ASN A 133 26.66 -0.30 2.61
N LEU A 134 26.63 -0.28 1.26
CA LEU A 134 25.44 -0.62 0.48
C LEU A 134 25.15 -2.12 0.61
N LYS A 135 24.07 -2.47 1.31
CA LYS A 135 23.64 -3.85 1.60
C LYS A 135 22.48 -4.30 0.73
N GLY A 136 21.58 -3.39 0.38
CA GLY A 136 20.41 -3.67 -0.45
C GLY A 136 20.32 -2.73 -1.62
N LEU A 137 20.09 -3.27 -2.81
CA LEU A 137 19.90 -2.51 -4.04
C LEU A 137 18.66 -2.99 -4.79
N ASP A 138 17.73 -2.09 -5.07
CA ASP A 138 16.53 -2.35 -5.85
C ASP A 138 16.57 -1.57 -7.17
N ILE A 139 16.59 -2.33 -8.26
CA ILE A 139 16.67 -1.86 -9.65
C ILE A 139 15.53 -2.42 -10.48
N SER A 140 14.45 -2.86 -9.82
CA SER A 140 13.26 -3.40 -10.46
C SER A 140 12.67 -2.43 -11.48
N ARG A 141 12.09 -2.94 -12.57
CA ARG A 141 11.42 -2.12 -13.60
C ARG A 141 12.35 -1.11 -14.29
N THR A 142 13.62 -1.49 -14.45
CA THR A 142 14.62 -0.70 -15.19
C THR A 142 15.15 -1.46 -16.40
N ASN A 143 15.93 -0.79 -17.24
CA ASN A 143 16.59 -1.36 -18.42
C ASN A 143 18.01 -1.89 -18.12
N VAL A 144 18.31 -2.26 -16.87
CA VAL A 144 19.63 -2.76 -16.47
C VAL A 144 20.00 -4.06 -17.19
N THR A 145 21.23 -4.19 -17.66
CA THR A 145 21.68 -5.39 -18.37
C THR A 145 22.24 -6.44 -17.40
N ARG A 146 22.23 -7.72 -17.83
CA ARG A 146 22.81 -8.84 -17.05
C ARG A 146 24.27 -8.61 -16.67
N SER A 147 25.06 -7.99 -17.55
CA SER A 147 26.48 -7.70 -17.30
C SER A 147 26.67 -6.69 -16.16
N VAL A 148 25.80 -5.69 -16.06
CA VAL A 148 25.85 -4.69 -14.98
C VAL A 148 25.41 -5.32 -13.66
N VAL A 149 24.35 -6.13 -13.65
CA VAL A 149 23.94 -6.90 -12.46
C VAL A 149 25.07 -7.78 -11.95
N TRP A 150 25.71 -8.54 -12.85
CA TRP A 150 26.85 -9.37 -12.49
C TRP A 150 28.02 -8.56 -11.90
N MET A 151 28.31 -7.39 -12.49
CA MET A 151 29.36 -6.50 -12.01
C MET A 151 29.05 -5.95 -10.61
N LEU A 152 27.81 -5.54 -10.36
CA LEU A 152 27.35 -5.07 -9.05
C LEU A 152 27.49 -6.15 -7.98
N LEU A 153 27.07 -7.39 -8.29
CA LEU A 153 27.16 -8.53 -7.38
C LEU A 153 28.61 -8.98 -7.13
N SER A 154 29.45 -8.97 -8.17
CA SER A 154 30.83 -9.48 -8.07
C SER A 154 31.82 -8.46 -7.50
N SER A 155 31.58 -7.17 -7.70
CA SER A 155 32.53 -6.10 -7.36
C SER A 155 32.17 -5.35 -6.08
N SER A 156 30.91 -5.42 -5.63
CA SER A 156 30.52 -4.81 -4.36
C SER A 156 30.93 -5.68 -3.19
N ALA A 157 31.69 -5.11 -2.25
CA ALA A 157 32.11 -5.83 -1.05
C ALA A 157 31.00 -5.93 0.03
N SER A 158 29.97 -5.08 -0.05
CA SER A 158 28.95 -4.93 1.00
C SER A 158 27.55 -5.40 0.59
N LEU A 159 27.28 -5.52 -0.72
CA LEU A 159 25.95 -5.83 -1.24
C LEU A 159 25.55 -7.26 -0.88
N LYS A 160 24.38 -7.40 -0.26
CA LYS A 160 23.82 -8.68 0.21
C LYS A 160 22.55 -9.07 -0.54
N VAL A 161 21.74 -8.08 -0.90
CA VAL A 161 20.44 -8.29 -1.56
C VAL A 161 20.35 -7.38 -2.78
N LEU A 162 20.03 -7.96 -3.93
CA LEU A 162 19.69 -7.22 -5.15
C LEU A 162 18.31 -7.65 -5.62
N CYS A 163 17.41 -6.69 -5.81
CA CYS A 163 16.07 -6.90 -6.35
C CYS A 163 15.99 -6.32 -7.77
N ALA A 164 15.54 -7.13 -8.73
CA ALA A 164 15.44 -6.75 -10.13
C ALA A 164 14.17 -7.36 -10.76
N LEU A 165 13.01 -7.05 -10.18
CA LEU A 165 11.72 -7.54 -10.67
C LEU A 165 11.30 -6.79 -11.94
N HIS A 166 10.79 -7.52 -12.94
CA HIS A 166 10.24 -6.93 -14.16
C HIS A 166 11.24 -6.04 -14.91
N CYS A 167 12.47 -6.53 -15.09
CA CYS A 167 13.51 -5.87 -15.88
C CYS A 167 13.56 -6.49 -17.29
N PRO A 168 13.07 -5.81 -18.35
CA PRO A 168 12.89 -6.43 -19.67
C PRO A 168 14.17 -7.06 -20.24
N THR A 169 15.31 -6.41 -20.01
CA THR A 169 16.64 -6.84 -20.44
C THR A 169 17.20 -8.06 -19.69
N LEU A 170 16.61 -8.42 -18.54
CA LEU A 170 16.96 -9.62 -17.76
C LEU A 170 16.01 -10.78 -18.08
N GLU A 171 14.78 -10.47 -18.49
CA GLU A 171 13.68 -11.43 -18.64
C GLU A 171 13.65 -12.15 -20.00
N GLU A 172 14.51 -11.77 -20.96
CA GLU A 172 14.78 -12.56 -22.19
C GLU A 172 15.42 -13.94 -21.92
N ALA A 173 15.53 -14.37 -20.66
CA ALA A 173 15.95 -15.72 -20.28
C ALA A 173 15.10 -16.13 -19.08
N SER A 174 14.26 -17.13 -19.30
CA SER A 174 13.53 -18.00 -18.36
C SER A 174 14.16 -18.14 -16.95
N LEU A 175 14.07 -17.13 -16.08
CA LEU A 175 14.73 -17.12 -14.77
C LEU A 175 13.85 -16.69 -13.60
N LEU A 176 12.55 -16.45 -13.80
CA LEU A 176 11.61 -16.41 -12.67
C LEU A 176 11.30 -17.82 -12.10
N ARG A 177 11.80 -18.90 -12.73
CA ARG A 177 11.51 -20.30 -12.35
C ARG A 177 12.20 -20.78 -11.06
N ASP A 178 13.22 -20.10 -10.56
CA ASP A 178 13.98 -20.56 -9.39
C ASP A 178 13.59 -19.89 -8.06
N ILE A 179 12.56 -19.04 -8.04
CA ILE A 179 11.93 -18.63 -6.79
C ILE A 179 10.86 -19.67 -6.45
N THR A 180 11.28 -20.65 -5.64
CA THR A 180 10.47 -21.54 -4.80
C THR A 180 9.87 -22.81 -5.43
N LYS A 181 10.65 -23.89 -5.41
CA LYS A 181 10.10 -25.21 -5.07
C LYS A 181 9.75 -25.21 -3.59
N LYS A 182 8.51 -24.88 -3.20
CA LYS A 182 7.87 -25.25 -1.90
C LYS A 182 8.79 -25.21 -0.67
N GLU A 183 9.70 -24.25 -0.60
CA GLU A 183 10.61 -24.02 0.51
C GLU A 183 10.03 -22.86 1.31
N SER A 184 10.17 -22.95 2.62
CA SER A 184 9.47 -22.18 3.62
C SER A 184 9.41 -20.68 3.32
N ASN A 185 8.27 -20.08 3.66
CA ASN A 185 8.03 -18.66 3.51
C ASN A 185 9.04 -17.85 4.36
N VAL A 186 10.05 -17.31 3.68
CA VAL A 186 11.18 -16.60 4.31
C VAL A 186 10.73 -15.46 5.23
N PHE A 187 9.61 -14.80 4.93
CA PHE A 187 9.07 -13.74 5.78
C PHE A 187 8.46 -14.28 7.06
N SER A 188 7.68 -15.37 7.02
CA SER A 188 7.17 -15.98 8.24
C SER A 188 8.29 -16.53 9.10
N ASP A 189 9.27 -17.18 8.48
CA ASP A 189 10.41 -17.75 9.21
C ASP A 189 11.19 -16.66 9.93
N TRP A 190 11.55 -15.58 9.21
CA TRP A 190 12.22 -14.43 9.80
C TRP A 190 11.38 -13.76 10.89
N ARG A 191 10.06 -13.59 10.70
CA ARG A 191 9.18 -12.98 11.72
C ARG A 191 9.13 -13.78 13.01
N ASN A 192 9.20 -15.12 12.91
CA ASN A 192 9.13 -16.05 14.03
C ASN A 192 10.48 -16.36 14.70
N MET A 193 11.60 -15.83 14.19
CA MET A 193 12.92 -15.99 14.83
C MET A 193 12.96 -15.36 16.22
N LYS A 194 13.37 -16.15 17.23
CA LYS A 194 13.47 -15.68 18.63
C LYS A 194 14.57 -14.62 18.85
N ASN A 195 15.69 -14.77 18.15
CA ASN A 195 16.85 -13.88 18.25
C ASN A 195 17.15 -13.31 16.88
N LYS A 196 16.67 -12.10 16.60
CA LYS A 196 16.91 -11.42 15.33
C LYS A 196 18.14 -10.53 15.44
N ASP A 197 19.10 -10.77 14.56
CA ASP A 197 20.22 -9.86 14.37
C ASP A 197 19.71 -8.52 13.79
N LYS A 198 20.14 -7.39 14.36
CA LYS A 198 19.68 -6.06 13.95
C LYS A 198 19.92 -5.78 12.46
N ASN A 199 21.02 -6.27 11.91
CA ASN A 199 21.33 -6.11 10.49
C ASN A 199 20.40 -6.96 9.62
N LEU A 200 20.02 -8.17 10.05
CA LEU A 200 19.01 -8.96 9.35
C LEU A 200 17.63 -8.27 9.39
N GLU A 201 17.25 -7.73 10.56
CA GLU A 201 16.00 -6.99 10.72
C GLU A 201 15.91 -5.82 9.73
N GLU A 202 16.93 -4.97 9.66
CA GLU A 202 16.95 -3.82 8.76
C GLU A 202 16.89 -4.22 7.28
N ILE A 203 17.53 -5.34 6.89
CA ILE A 203 17.46 -5.85 5.52
C ILE A 203 16.05 -6.33 5.21
N MET A 204 15.46 -7.16 6.07
CA MET A 204 14.15 -7.76 5.82
C MET A 204 13.02 -6.72 5.84
N THR A 205 13.06 -5.75 6.77
CA THR A 205 12.18 -4.59 6.76
C THR A 205 12.26 -3.80 5.45
N TRP A 206 13.47 -3.60 4.92
CA TRP A 206 13.66 -2.92 3.64
C TRP A 206 13.15 -3.77 2.45
N VAL A 207 13.40 -5.08 2.47
CA VAL A 207 12.94 -6.03 1.43
C VAL A 207 11.40 -6.05 1.35
N GLU A 208 10.71 -6.15 2.49
CA GLU A 208 9.25 -6.05 2.53
C GLU A 208 8.75 -4.73 1.90
N TRP A 209 9.45 -3.63 2.18
CA TRP A 209 9.09 -2.31 1.69
C TRP A 209 9.25 -2.16 0.17
N ILE A 210 10.35 -2.64 -0.42
CA ILE A 210 10.55 -2.56 -1.88
C ILE A 210 9.64 -3.53 -2.65
N LEU A 211 9.39 -4.71 -2.07
CA LEU A 211 8.56 -5.73 -2.72
C LEU A 211 7.10 -5.29 -2.72
N SER A 212 6.59 -4.77 -1.61
CA SER A 212 5.22 -4.24 -1.56
C SER A 212 5.02 -3.07 -2.53
N TYR A 213 6.04 -2.23 -2.74
CA TYR A 213 6.00 -1.18 -3.76
C TYR A 213 5.89 -1.76 -5.17
N SER A 214 6.83 -2.64 -5.53
CA SER A 214 6.94 -3.16 -6.89
C SER A 214 5.76 -4.05 -7.26
N LEU A 215 5.29 -4.88 -6.33
CA LEU A 215 4.15 -5.77 -6.55
C LEU A 215 2.83 -5.00 -6.67
N LEU A 216 2.64 -3.93 -5.90
CA LEU A 216 1.49 -3.04 -6.10
C LEU A 216 1.51 -2.42 -7.49
N TRP A 217 2.67 -1.91 -7.94
CA TRP A 217 2.80 -1.35 -9.28
C TRP A 217 2.46 -2.37 -10.37
N ILE A 218 2.94 -3.61 -10.22
CA ILE A 218 2.66 -4.70 -11.17
C ILE A 218 1.16 -5.04 -11.18
N ALA A 219 0.53 -5.10 -10.00
CA ALA A 219 -0.90 -5.38 -9.87
C ALA A 219 -1.77 -4.26 -10.48
N ASP A 220 -1.39 -3.00 -10.29
CA ASP A 220 -2.10 -1.83 -10.84
C ASP A 220 -1.95 -1.71 -12.36
N GLY A 221 -0.77 -2.05 -12.89
CA GLY A 221 -0.45 -1.90 -14.30
C GLY A 221 -1.14 -2.89 -15.25
N SER A 222 -1.80 -3.95 -14.73
CA SER A 222 -2.37 -5.05 -15.54
C SER A 222 -1.43 -5.52 -16.65
N ILE A 223 -0.17 -5.77 -16.26
CA ILE A 223 0.90 -6.10 -17.20
C ILE A 223 0.59 -7.45 -17.85
N GLU A 224 0.46 -7.47 -19.18
CA GLU A 224 0.19 -8.68 -19.94
C GLU A 224 1.25 -9.76 -19.68
N GLY A 225 0.80 -11.01 -19.52
CA GLY A 225 1.67 -12.18 -19.36
C GLY A 225 2.12 -12.48 -17.92
N LEU A 226 1.59 -11.78 -16.91
CA LEU A 226 1.88 -12.06 -15.50
C LEU A 226 0.80 -12.87 -14.77
N ASP A 227 -0.24 -13.34 -15.46
CA ASP A 227 -1.30 -14.16 -14.85
C ASP A 227 -0.72 -15.42 -14.20
N ASP A 228 0.13 -16.15 -14.92
CA ASP A 228 0.83 -17.34 -14.40
C ASP A 228 1.69 -17.02 -13.17
N PHE A 229 2.36 -15.85 -13.16
CA PHE A 229 3.14 -15.41 -12.01
C PHE A 229 2.24 -15.19 -10.79
N TRP A 230 1.13 -14.49 -10.94
CA TRP A 230 0.21 -14.22 -9.85
C TRP A 230 -0.38 -15.49 -9.26
N LEU A 231 -0.84 -16.39 -10.13
CA LEU A 231 -1.48 -17.65 -9.74
C LEU A 231 -0.49 -18.65 -9.11
N SER A 232 0.78 -18.67 -9.54
CA SER A 232 1.75 -19.64 -9.04
C SER A 232 2.51 -19.20 -7.79
N GLN A 233 2.75 -17.90 -7.63
CA GLN A 233 3.63 -17.40 -6.55
C GLN A 233 3.31 -15.98 -6.06
N GLY A 234 2.81 -15.11 -6.93
CA GLY A 234 2.62 -13.69 -6.63
C GLY A 234 1.61 -13.46 -5.51
N VAL A 235 0.46 -14.14 -5.54
CA VAL A 235 -0.56 -14.04 -4.50
C VAL A 235 -0.01 -14.44 -3.13
N ALA A 236 0.62 -15.61 -3.03
CA ALA A 236 1.22 -16.08 -1.78
C ALA A 236 2.27 -15.11 -1.23
N LEU A 237 3.11 -14.53 -2.11
CA LEU A 237 4.09 -13.52 -1.72
C LEU A 237 3.43 -12.25 -1.15
N VAL A 238 2.39 -11.73 -1.81
CA VAL A 238 1.70 -10.51 -1.35
C VAL A 238 0.93 -10.77 -0.05
N LEU A 239 0.27 -11.93 0.10
CA LEU A 239 -0.38 -12.32 1.37
C LEU A 239 0.61 -12.39 2.54
N ASN A 240 1.87 -12.71 2.27
CA ASN A 240 2.91 -12.65 3.27
C ASN A 240 3.32 -11.23 3.64
N LEU A 241 3.36 -10.31 2.69
CA LEU A 241 3.64 -8.90 2.95
C LEU A 241 2.51 -8.20 3.73
N MET A 242 1.26 -8.63 3.55
CA MET A 242 0.10 -8.16 4.34
C MET A 242 0.25 -8.43 5.85
N GLN A 243 1.09 -9.40 6.22
CA GLN A 243 1.40 -9.73 7.62
C GLN A 243 2.65 -9.02 8.15
N SER A 244 3.18 -8.02 7.43
CA SER A 244 4.29 -7.18 7.92
C SER A 244 3.89 -6.36 9.14
N SER A 245 4.87 -6.00 9.97
CA SER A 245 4.68 -5.04 11.07
C SER A 245 4.68 -3.57 10.59
N GLN A 246 5.05 -3.32 9.33
CA GLN A 246 5.08 -2.00 8.72
C GLN A 246 3.70 -1.67 8.12
N GLU A 247 2.99 -0.69 8.68
CA GLU A 247 1.63 -0.34 8.24
C GLU A 247 1.56 0.04 6.75
N ASP A 248 2.58 0.73 6.22
CA ASP A 248 2.66 1.12 4.81
C ASP A 248 2.91 -0.06 3.86
N VAL A 249 3.59 -1.10 4.34
CA VAL A 249 3.73 -2.38 3.62
C VAL A 249 2.40 -3.12 3.62
N GLN A 250 1.73 -3.19 4.78
CA GLN A 250 0.40 -3.81 4.88
C GLN A 250 -0.61 -3.14 3.96
N GLU A 251 -0.63 -1.80 3.93
CA GLU A 251 -1.53 -1.03 3.07
C GLU A 251 -1.31 -1.36 1.59
N ARG A 252 -0.06 -1.24 1.10
CA ARG A 252 0.26 -1.50 -0.32
C ARG A 252 0.02 -2.95 -0.73
N ALA A 253 0.39 -3.90 0.13
CA ALA A 253 0.17 -5.31 -0.14
C ALA A 253 -1.34 -5.66 -0.17
N THR A 254 -2.12 -5.08 0.75
CA THR A 254 -3.58 -5.29 0.78
C THR A 254 -4.26 -4.65 -0.43
N MET A 255 -3.81 -3.46 -0.84
CA MET A 255 -4.27 -2.80 -2.06
C MET A 255 -3.96 -3.65 -3.30
N ALA A 256 -2.75 -4.25 -3.38
CA ALA A 256 -2.39 -5.13 -4.48
C ALA A 256 -3.32 -6.35 -4.58
N ILE A 257 -3.60 -7.03 -3.45
CA ILE A 257 -4.59 -8.13 -3.42
C ILE A 257 -5.98 -7.64 -3.83
N THR A 258 -6.40 -6.47 -3.37
CA THR A 258 -7.72 -5.90 -3.70
C THR A 258 -7.86 -5.67 -5.20
N ASN A 259 -6.83 -5.08 -5.83
CA ASN A 259 -6.79 -4.87 -7.29
C ASN A 259 -6.81 -6.19 -8.06
N LEU A 260 -6.02 -7.18 -7.63
CA LEU A 260 -6.00 -8.51 -8.26
C LEU A 260 -7.33 -9.25 -8.11
N SER A 261 -8.03 -9.09 -6.98
CA SER A 261 -9.29 -9.79 -6.67
C SER A 261 -10.48 -9.34 -7.54
N VAL A 262 -10.30 -8.37 -8.43
CA VAL A 262 -11.29 -8.04 -9.48
C VAL A 262 -11.35 -9.15 -10.53
N ASN A 263 -10.25 -9.90 -10.73
CA ASN A 263 -10.20 -11.06 -11.60
C ASN A 263 -10.59 -12.33 -10.81
N ALA A 264 -11.46 -13.17 -11.39
CA ALA A 264 -12.00 -14.36 -10.73
C ALA A 264 -10.93 -15.44 -10.41
N ASP A 265 -9.97 -15.67 -11.30
CA ASP A 265 -8.91 -16.66 -11.09
C ASP A 265 -7.94 -16.21 -9.99
N ALA A 266 -7.57 -14.93 -9.99
CA ALA A 266 -6.76 -14.35 -8.93
C ALA A 266 -7.50 -14.32 -7.59
N ALA A 267 -8.80 -13.96 -7.58
CA ALA A 267 -9.63 -14.03 -6.39
C ALA A 267 -9.69 -15.45 -5.81
N LYS A 268 -9.85 -16.47 -6.66
CA LYS A 268 -9.80 -17.87 -6.25
C LYS A 268 -8.45 -18.24 -5.62
N ALA A 269 -7.33 -17.86 -6.25
CA ALA A 269 -6.00 -18.09 -5.69
C ALA A 269 -5.82 -17.40 -4.32
N VAL A 270 -6.34 -16.18 -4.16
CA VAL A 270 -6.33 -15.47 -2.86
C VAL A 270 -7.06 -16.26 -1.78
N VAL A 271 -8.22 -16.85 -2.10
CA VAL A 271 -8.98 -17.67 -1.16
C VAL A 271 -8.25 -18.97 -0.82
N GLU A 272 -7.72 -19.68 -1.83
CA GLU A 272 -6.98 -20.94 -1.65
C GLU A 272 -5.72 -20.77 -0.80
N GLU A 273 -5.05 -19.62 -0.90
CA GLU A 273 -3.87 -19.26 -0.10
C GLU A 273 -4.21 -18.65 1.29
N GLY A 274 -5.48 -18.68 1.71
CA GLY A 274 -5.91 -18.24 3.04
C GLY A 274 -6.10 -16.72 3.20
N GLY A 275 -6.21 -15.98 2.10
CA GLY A 275 -6.33 -14.52 2.10
C GLY A 275 -7.55 -13.98 2.83
N ILE A 276 -8.66 -14.73 2.91
CA ILE A 276 -9.88 -14.32 3.64
C ILE A 276 -9.60 -14.08 5.12
N GLU A 277 -8.82 -14.96 5.77
CA GLU A 277 -8.49 -14.83 7.19
C GLU A 277 -7.62 -13.59 7.43
N ILE A 278 -6.63 -13.37 6.56
CA ILE A 278 -5.73 -12.21 6.64
C ILE A 278 -6.53 -10.91 6.43
N LEU A 279 -7.37 -10.82 5.39
CA LEU A 279 -8.22 -9.66 5.13
C LEU A 279 -9.19 -9.38 6.29
N SER A 280 -9.83 -10.43 6.83
CA SER A 280 -10.73 -10.30 7.98
C SER A 280 -10.00 -9.77 9.23
N ASN A 281 -8.75 -10.16 9.44
CA ASN A 281 -7.91 -9.65 10.52
C ASN A 281 -7.50 -8.19 10.27
N LEU A 282 -7.09 -7.84 9.05
CA LEU A 282 -6.67 -6.47 8.69
C LEU A 282 -7.83 -5.47 8.68
N ALA A 283 -9.07 -5.90 8.40
CA ALA A 283 -10.25 -5.06 8.55
C ALA A 283 -10.45 -4.57 10.01
N ARG A 284 -9.86 -5.26 10.99
CA ARG A 284 -9.85 -4.85 12.40
C ARG A 284 -8.70 -3.90 12.76
N SER A 285 -7.81 -3.58 11.81
CA SER A 285 -6.69 -2.68 12.04
C SER A 285 -7.15 -1.30 12.51
N MET A 286 -6.33 -0.67 13.37
CA MET A 286 -6.52 0.73 13.76
C MET A 286 -6.01 1.70 12.69
N SER A 287 -5.17 1.22 11.76
CA SER A 287 -4.78 1.98 10.58
C SER A 287 -5.96 2.01 9.61
N ARG A 288 -6.52 3.21 9.44
CA ARG A 288 -7.68 3.45 8.58
C ARG A 288 -7.41 3.05 7.13
N SER A 289 -6.21 3.31 6.62
CA SER A 289 -5.84 2.95 5.25
C SER A 289 -5.78 1.44 5.07
N VAL A 290 -5.14 0.71 5.98
CA VAL A 290 -5.08 -0.76 5.93
C VAL A 290 -6.49 -1.37 6.00
N ALA A 291 -7.32 -0.91 6.93
CA ALA A 291 -8.68 -1.43 7.09
C ALA A 291 -9.57 -1.14 5.87
N LYS A 292 -9.39 0.01 5.22
CA LYS A 292 -10.09 0.36 3.97
C LYS A 292 -9.75 -0.60 2.83
N GLU A 293 -8.47 -0.88 2.61
CA GLU A 293 -8.06 -1.82 1.56
C GLU A 293 -8.55 -3.22 1.90
N ALA A 294 -8.48 -3.62 3.17
CA ALA A 294 -8.97 -4.94 3.61
C ALA A 294 -10.48 -5.09 3.39
N ALA A 295 -11.28 -4.06 3.70
CA ALA A 295 -12.70 -4.04 3.39
C ALA A 295 -12.98 -4.10 1.89
N GLY A 296 -12.15 -3.44 1.07
CA GLY A 296 -12.24 -3.51 -0.40
C GLY A 296 -11.96 -4.91 -0.92
N GLY A 297 -10.92 -5.58 -0.41
CA GLY A 297 -10.63 -6.97 -0.74
C GLY A 297 -11.77 -7.91 -0.36
N LEU A 298 -12.34 -7.76 0.85
CA LEU A 298 -13.51 -8.54 1.28
C LEU A 298 -14.73 -8.26 0.40
N TRP A 299 -14.94 -7.02 -0.03
CA TRP A 299 -16.02 -6.67 -0.95
C TRP A 299 -15.87 -7.40 -2.28
N ASN A 300 -14.69 -7.34 -2.91
CA ASN A 300 -14.42 -8.03 -4.17
C ASN A 300 -14.64 -9.55 -4.03
N LEU A 301 -14.11 -10.16 -2.96
CA LEU A 301 -14.27 -11.60 -2.74
C LEU A 301 -15.72 -12.01 -2.44
N SER A 302 -16.52 -11.14 -1.81
CA SER A 302 -17.92 -11.43 -1.45
C SER A 302 -18.88 -11.49 -2.64
N VAL A 303 -18.44 -11.08 -3.83
CA VAL A 303 -19.24 -11.21 -5.07
C VAL A 303 -19.48 -12.68 -5.43
N VAL A 304 -18.54 -13.56 -5.08
CA VAL A 304 -18.61 -14.99 -5.36
C VAL A 304 -19.33 -15.72 -4.21
N GLU A 305 -20.40 -16.44 -4.51
CA GLU A 305 -21.26 -17.10 -3.51
C GLU A 305 -20.48 -18.05 -2.60
N GLU A 306 -19.58 -18.86 -3.18
CA GLU A 306 -18.78 -19.84 -2.46
C GLU A 306 -17.84 -19.21 -1.42
N HIS A 307 -17.49 -17.93 -1.58
CA HIS A 307 -16.57 -17.22 -0.70
C HIS A 307 -17.29 -16.58 0.50
N LYS A 308 -18.58 -16.27 0.40
CA LYS A 308 -19.32 -15.54 1.44
C LYS A 308 -19.35 -16.29 2.77
N GLU A 309 -19.58 -17.61 2.73
CA GLU A 309 -19.57 -18.45 3.93
C GLU A 309 -18.17 -18.50 4.57
N ALA A 310 -17.11 -18.54 3.77
CA ALA A 310 -15.73 -18.50 4.25
C ALA A 310 -15.42 -17.15 4.93
N ILE A 311 -15.87 -16.02 4.36
CA ILE A 311 -15.76 -14.69 4.97
C ILE A 311 -16.47 -14.65 6.33
N ALA A 312 -17.69 -15.21 6.42
CA ALA A 312 -18.44 -15.28 7.67
C ALA A 312 -17.71 -16.15 8.72
N LYS A 313 -17.22 -17.33 8.34
CA LYS A 313 -16.47 -18.25 9.22
C LYS A 313 -15.17 -17.63 9.73
N ALA A 314 -14.49 -16.82 8.93
CA ALA A 314 -13.28 -16.07 9.34
C ALA A 314 -13.59 -14.86 10.25
N GLY A 315 -14.86 -14.62 10.57
CA GLY A 315 -15.31 -13.48 11.35
C GLY A 315 -15.23 -12.15 10.60
N GLY A 316 -15.17 -12.18 9.27
CA GLY A 316 -15.11 -11.00 8.40
C GLY A 316 -16.35 -10.11 8.54
N VAL A 317 -17.55 -10.70 8.68
CA VAL A 317 -18.79 -9.96 8.89
C VAL A 317 -18.71 -9.08 10.14
N LYS A 318 -18.28 -9.63 11.28
CA LYS A 318 -18.09 -8.86 12.51
C LYS A 318 -17.03 -7.77 12.35
N ALA A 319 -15.94 -8.06 11.63
CA ALA A 319 -14.89 -7.09 11.36
C ALA A 319 -15.39 -5.88 10.55
N LEU A 320 -16.21 -6.13 9.52
CA LEU A 320 -16.84 -5.09 8.69
C LEU A 320 -17.83 -4.24 9.49
N VAL A 321 -18.66 -4.87 10.33
CA VAL A 321 -19.58 -4.14 11.23
C VAL A 321 -18.82 -3.27 12.22
N ASP A 322 -17.76 -3.80 12.86
CA ASP A 322 -16.94 -3.02 13.79
C ASP A 322 -16.20 -1.87 13.12
N LEU A 323 -15.78 -2.06 11.86
CA LEU A 323 -15.17 -1.02 11.04
C LEU A 323 -16.16 0.12 10.78
N ILE A 324 -17.41 -0.19 10.42
CA ILE A 324 -18.46 0.81 10.22
C ILE A 324 -18.70 1.58 11.52
N LEU A 325 -18.91 0.89 12.63
CA LEU A 325 -19.17 1.52 13.93
C LEU A 325 -18.02 2.41 14.39
N ARG A 326 -16.76 2.02 14.11
CA ARG A 326 -15.57 2.80 14.44
C ARG A 326 -15.47 4.12 13.66
N TRP A 327 -15.96 4.14 12.42
CA TRP A 327 -15.74 5.24 11.48
C TRP A 327 -17.02 5.81 10.86
N CYS A 328 -18.19 5.57 11.48
CA CYS A 328 -19.50 5.95 10.95
C CYS A 328 -19.67 7.44 10.60
N THR A 329 -18.90 8.32 11.24
CA THR A 329 -18.97 9.78 11.00
C THR A 329 -18.02 10.29 9.92
N SER A 330 -17.22 9.41 9.31
CA SER A 330 -16.04 9.86 8.54
C SER A 330 -16.18 9.88 7.03
N GLY A 331 -17.39 9.68 6.50
CA GLY A 331 -17.78 10.11 5.14
C GLY A 331 -16.76 9.84 4.04
N ASP A 332 -16.16 8.65 4.00
CA ASP A 332 -15.18 8.26 3.00
C ASP A 332 -15.42 6.83 2.48
N ARG A 333 -14.59 6.42 1.51
CA ARG A 333 -14.71 5.14 0.80
C ARG A 333 -14.55 3.89 1.68
N VAL A 334 -14.01 4.01 2.91
CA VAL A 334 -13.90 2.84 3.80
C VAL A 334 -15.28 2.29 4.14
N LEU A 335 -16.24 3.19 4.39
CA LEU A 335 -17.61 2.83 4.73
C LEU A 335 -18.35 2.23 3.53
N GLU A 336 -18.05 2.70 2.32
CA GLU A 336 -18.61 2.18 1.07
C GLU A 336 -18.17 0.74 0.85
N HIS A 337 -16.86 0.45 0.96
CA HIS A 337 -16.35 -0.92 0.84
C HIS A 337 -16.97 -1.86 1.88
N ALA A 338 -17.08 -1.40 3.13
CA ALA A 338 -17.63 -2.24 4.19
C ALA A 338 -19.14 -2.50 4.02
N ALA A 339 -19.91 -1.47 3.67
CA ALA A 339 -21.33 -1.62 3.39
C ALA A 339 -21.57 -2.49 2.15
N GLY A 340 -20.79 -2.33 1.08
CA GLY A 340 -20.90 -3.14 -0.13
C GLY A 340 -20.59 -4.61 0.11
N ALA A 341 -19.56 -4.93 0.91
CA ALA A 341 -19.28 -6.29 1.33
C ALA A 341 -20.44 -6.90 2.14
N LEU A 342 -21.02 -6.15 3.08
CA LEU A 342 -22.18 -6.60 3.84
C LEU A 342 -23.42 -6.78 2.96
N ALA A 343 -23.63 -5.93 1.96
CA ALA A 343 -24.73 -6.05 1.01
C ALA A 343 -24.65 -7.36 0.21
N ASN A 344 -23.46 -7.69 -0.32
CA ASN A 344 -23.23 -8.94 -1.04
C ASN A 344 -23.42 -10.17 -0.14
N ILE A 345 -22.92 -10.13 1.10
CA ILE A 345 -23.06 -11.22 2.07
C ILE A 345 -24.53 -11.42 2.47
N ALA A 346 -25.27 -10.33 2.70
CA ALA A 346 -26.68 -10.36 3.09
C ALA A 346 -27.61 -10.89 1.98
N ALA A 347 -27.14 -10.99 0.73
CA ALA A 347 -27.90 -11.61 -0.35
C ALA A 347 -28.06 -13.13 -0.19
N ASP A 348 -27.29 -13.78 0.69
CA ASP A 348 -27.52 -15.17 1.11
C ASP A 348 -28.42 -15.21 2.35
N ASP A 349 -29.50 -15.98 2.29
CA ASP A 349 -30.52 -16.07 3.34
C ASP A 349 -29.94 -16.41 4.71
N LYS A 350 -28.99 -17.35 4.78
CA LYS A 350 -28.39 -17.79 6.06
C LYS A 350 -27.44 -16.74 6.58
N LEU A 351 -26.66 -16.11 5.70
CA LEU A 351 -25.69 -15.11 6.09
C LEU A 351 -26.34 -13.76 6.42
N SER A 352 -27.52 -13.46 5.88
CA SER A 352 -28.33 -12.31 6.27
C SER A 352 -28.63 -12.30 7.77
N MET A 353 -28.92 -13.47 8.35
CA MET A 353 -29.12 -13.65 9.79
C MET A 353 -27.83 -13.39 10.57
N VAL A 354 -26.69 -13.89 10.08
CA VAL A 354 -25.39 -13.63 10.70
C VAL A 354 -25.08 -12.13 10.74
N VAL A 355 -25.33 -11.42 9.63
CA VAL A 355 -25.15 -9.96 9.54
C VAL A 355 -26.04 -9.26 10.58
N ALA A 356 -27.30 -9.64 10.70
CA ALA A 356 -28.22 -9.06 11.69
C ALA A 356 -27.77 -9.35 13.14
N GLU A 357 -27.41 -10.60 13.45
CA GLU A 357 -27.02 -11.04 14.80
C GLU A 357 -25.75 -10.36 15.32
N VAL A 358 -24.80 -10.04 14.45
CA VAL A 358 -23.56 -9.36 14.86
C VAL A 358 -23.69 -7.84 14.95
N GLY A 359 -24.91 -7.31 14.79
CA GLY A 359 -25.20 -5.87 14.88
C GLY A 359 -25.06 -5.11 13.56
N GLY A 360 -25.06 -5.81 12.43
CA GLY A 360 -24.95 -5.19 11.10
C GLY A 360 -26.12 -4.26 10.78
N LEU A 361 -27.32 -4.58 11.23
CA LEU A 361 -28.50 -3.73 11.08
C LEU A 361 -28.28 -2.34 11.73
N CYS A 362 -27.88 -2.33 13.00
CA CYS A 362 -27.57 -1.10 13.73
C CYS A 362 -26.50 -0.27 13.01
N ALA A 363 -25.43 -0.91 12.56
CA ALA A 363 -24.35 -0.25 11.83
C ALA A 363 -24.82 0.37 10.49
N LEU A 364 -25.65 -0.35 9.72
CA LEU A 364 -26.19 0.13 8.44
C LEU A 364 -27.19 1.28 8.64
N VAL A 365 -28.07 1.21 9.63
CA VAL A 365 -29.00 2.30 9.97
C VAL A 365 -28.24 3.54 10.40
N MET A 366 -27.20 3.40 11.22
CA MET A 366 -26.31 4.52 11.57
C MET A 366 -25.66 5.16 10.34
N LEU A 367 -25.25 4.37 9.35
CA LEU A 367 -24.71 4.91 8.10
C LEU A 367 -25.77 5.65 7.27
N ALA A 368 -26.97 5.09 7.14
CA ALA A 368 -28.06 5.72 6.40
C ALA A 368 -28.39 7.12 6.97
N GLN A 369 -28.38 7.26 8.30
CA GLN A 369 -28.65 8.53 8.97
C GLN A 369 -27.51 9.54 8.86
N ASN A 370 -26.27 9.09 9.06
CA ASN A 370 -25.13 9.98 9.29
C ASN A 370 -24.26 10.22 8.05
N CYS A 371 -24.32 9.35 7.04
CA CYS A 371 -23.48 9.45 5.84
C CYS A 371 -24.28 9.99 4.65
N LYS A 372 -23.75 11.04 4.01
CA LYS A 372 -24.33 11.66 2.80
C LYS A 372 -23.55 11.34 1.52
N LEU A 373 -22.58 10.43 1.59
CA LEU A 373 -21.91 9.93 0.40
C LEU A 373 -22.83 8.99 -0.36
N VAL A 374 -23.05 9.29 -1.63
CA VAL A 374 -23.96 8.53 -2.52
C VAL A 374 -23.58 7.06 -2.58
N GLY A 375 -22.30 6.74 -2.81
CA GLY A 375 -21.84 5.35 -2.86
C GLY A 375 -22.12 4.58 -1.57
N VAL A 376 -21.93 5.22 -0.40
CA VAL A 376 -22.26 4.58 0.88
C VAL A 376 -23.77 4.38 1.02
N GLN A 377 -24.58 5.39 0.67
CA GLN A 377 -26.04 5.31 0.78
C GLN A 377 -26.62 4.22 -0.13
N GLU A 378 -26.10 4.07 -1.34
CA GLU A 378 -26.48 3.01 -2.28
C GLU A 378 -26.19 1.62 -1.69
N GLN A 379 -24.96 1.39 -1.21
CA GLN A 379 -24.61 0.10 -0.61
C GLN A 379 -25.42 -0.19 0.67
N VAL A 380 -25.73 0.84 1.46
CA VAL A 380 -26.57 0.68 2.65
C VAL A 380 -28.01 0.34 2.29
N ALA A 381 -28.58 0.99 1.28
CA ALA A 381 -29.92 0.68 0.79
C ALA A 381 -29.99 -0.77 0.28
N HIS A 382 -29.01 -1.19 -0.53
CA HIS A 382 -28.89 -2.58 -1.00
C HIS A 382 -28.76 -3.57 0.16
N ALA A 383 -27.91 -3.30 1.14
CA ALA A 383 -27.74 -4.19 2.30
C ALA A 383 -29.02 -4.33 3.12
N LEU A 384 -29.71 -3.22 3.41
CA LEU A 384 -30.97 -3.24 4.16
C LEU A 384 -32.07 -3.97 3.39
N ALA A 385 -32.14 -3.81 2.07
CA ALA A 385 -33.07 -4.55 1.21
C ALA A 385 -32.81 -6.06 1.24
N ASN A 386 -31.54 -6.47 1.12
CA ASN A 386 -31.16 -7.89 1.17
C ASN A 386 -31.45 -8.53 2.53
N LEU A 387 -31.28 -7.79 3.63
CA LEU A 387 -31.60 -8.28 4.98
C LEU A 387 -33.08 -8.64 5.16
N VAL A 388 -34.00 -7.89 4.51
CA VAL A 388 -35.45 -8.08 4.66
C VAL A 388 -36.08 -8.96 3.58
N ALA A 389 -35.40 -9.18 2.46
CA ALA A 389 -35.98 -9.80 1.26
C ALA A 389 -36.50 -11.22 1.48
N TYR A 390 -35.88 -12.01 2.36
CA TYR A 390 -36.12 -13.44 2.47
C TYR A 390 -36.41 -13.95 3.89
N VAL A 391 -36.24 -13.11 4.92
CA VAL A 391 -36.34 -13.51 6.31
C VAL A 391 -37.30 -12.61 7.10
N ASP A 392 -38.46 -13.16 7.44
CA ASP A 392 -39.51 -12.46 8.21
C ASP A 392 -38.98 -11.92 9.55
N ASP A 393 -38.13 -12.69 10.23
CA ASP A 393 -37.50 -12.28 11.49
C ASP A 393 -36.62 -11.03 11.31
N ASN A 394 -35.89 -10.92 10.20
CA ASN A 394 -35.09 -9.73 9.92
C ASN A 394 -35.98 -8.54 9.59
N SER A 395 -37.08 -8.74 8.86
CA SER A 395 -38.07 -7.68 8.61
C SER A 395 -38.63 -7.10 9.92
N VAL A 396 -38.91 -7.96 10.90
CA VAL A 396 -39.31 -7.52 12.25
C VAL A 396 -38.18 -6.76 12.95
N LYS A 397 -36.94 -7.26 12.91
CA LYS A 397 -35.77 -6.58 13.49
C LYS A 397 -35.56 -5.19 12.87
N VAL A 398 -35.64 -5.06 11.54
CA VAL A 398 -35.54 -3.76 10.85
C VAL A 398 -36.64 -2.81 11.29
N GLY A 399 -37.89 -3.28 11.38
CA GLY A 399 -39.00 -2.46 11.86
C GLY A 399 -38.89 -2.04 13.33
N GLN A 400 -38.13 -2.76 14.15
CA GLN A 400 -37.89 -2.46 15.57
C GLN A 400 -36.62 -1.65 15.82
N GLU A 401 -35.66 -1.64 14.88
CA GLU A 401 -34.41 -0.90 15.03
C GLU A 401 -34.67 0.61 15.02
N ALA A 402 -34.15 1.30 16.02
CA ALA A 402 -34.42 2.71 16.23
C ALA A 402 -33.93 3.56 15.04
N GLY A 403 -34.83 4.30 14.43
CA GLY A 403 -34.51 5.22 13.34
C GLY A 403 -34.32 4.55 11.98
N ALA A 404 -34.56 3.23 11.86
CA ALA A 404 -34.44 2.50 10.61
C ALA A 404 -35.50 2.93 9.59
N LEU A 405 -36.76 3.07 10.01
CA LEU A 405 -37.85 3.49 9.12
C LEU A 405 -37.66 4.92 8.62
N GLU A 406 -37.26 5.85 9.51
CA GLU A 406 -36.94 7.23 9.15
C GLU A 406 -35.79 7.29 8.15
N ALA A 407 -34.74 6.51 8.38
CA ALA A 407 -33.60 6.43 7.48
C ALA A 407 -33.98 5.87 6.10
N LEU A 408 -34.79 4.81 6.04
CA LEU A 408 -35.31 4.25 4.79
C LEU A 408 -36.14 5.29 4.03
N VAL A 409 -37.05 5.99 4.72
CA VAL A 409 -37.84 7.06 4.11
C VAL A 409 -36.93 8.16 3.55
N GLU A 410 -35.91 8.60 4.29
CA GLU A 410 -34.93 9.57 3.80
C GLU A 410 -34.20 9.10 2.53
N LEU A 411 -33.80 7.82 2.46
CA LEU A 411 -33.13 7.26 1.28
C LEU A 411 -34.04 7.31 0.03
N THR A 412 -35.35 7.06 0.18
CA THR A 412 -36.32 7.15 -0.95
C THR A 412 -36.49 8.58 -1.50
N TYR A 413 -36.14 9.61 -0.72
CA TYR A 413 -36.15 11.00 -1.17
C TYR A 413 -34.81 11.47 -1.75
N SER A 414 -33.82 10.58 -1.90
CA SER A 414 -32.52 10.91 -2.48
C SER A 414 -32.65 11.49 -3.88
N HIS A 415 -31.78 12.45 -4.23
CA HIS A 415 -31.70 12.97 -5.59
C HIS A 415 -31.07 11.97 -6.57
N HIS A 416 -30.36 10.97 -6.06
CA HIS A 416 -29.69 9.94 -6.83
C HIS A 416 -30.62 8.74 -7.03
N GLU A 417 -30.86 8.38 -8.30
CA GLU A 417 -31.75 7.27 -8.66
C GLU A 417 -31.24 5.92 -8.16
N SER A 418 -29.92 5.71 -8.08
CA SER A 418 -29.38 4.45 -7.55
C SER A 418 -29.61 4.26 -6.05
N VAL A 419 -29.90 5.33 -5.31
CA VAL A 419 -30.17 5.28 -3.85
C VAL A 419 -31.66 5.13 -3.56
N ARG A 420 -32.52 5.65 -4.44
CA ARG A 420 -33.98 5.54 -4.29
C ARG A 420 -34.46 4.16 -4.70
#